data_AF-A0A0D6L9F9-F1
#
_entry.id   AF-A0A0D6L9F9-F1
#
_cell.length_a   1.000
_cell.length_b   1.000
_cell.length_c   1.000
_cell.angle_alpha   90.00
_cell.angle_beta   90.00
_cell.angle_gamma   90.00
#
_symmetry.space_group_name_H-M   'P 1'
#
loop_
_entity.id
_entity.type
_entity.pdbx_description
1 polymer ?
#
loop_
_entity_poly.entity_id
_entity_poly.type
_entity_poly.pdbx_seq_one_letter_code
_entity_poly.pdbx_strand_id
1 'polypeptide(L)'
;MNDRGYPILYVFYKMDSNASCVYFMSLFLCFKIMNTFPLSHWQFIVEHFIRNRADLFSVAENKYGCRVVQLIIEVLSDNTKKPNKRRPQMLEEIMSHLVSNCERLASNEFANYVIQHIIKAGPLSDYRDRLIEMCLLRNLLSLAQEKYASHVVEKALEYAPPSLLAEMMDEIFDGYVPHPETKKDALDIMLFHQYGNYVVQRMLDICCEAARAKR
;
A
#
# COMPACT_ATOMS: atom_id res chain seq x y z
N MET A 1 -33.67 -19.16 -2.80
CA MET A 1 -33.15 -18.29 -1.73
C MET A 1 -32.57 -17.06 -2.39
N ASN A 2 -32.98 -15.88 -1.92
CA ASN A 2 -33.07 -14.64 -2.71
C ASN A 2 -31.75 -14.14 -3.30
N ASP A 3 -31.65 -14.28 -4.61
CA ASP A 3 -30.64 -13.72 -5.49
C ASP A 3 -30.94 -12.24 -5.77
N ARG A 4 -30.85 -11.39 -4.74
CA ARG A 4 -30.74 -9.93 -4.91
C ARG A 4 -29.27 -9.55 -5.13
N GLY A 5 -28.61 -10.25 -6.05
CA GLY A 5 -27.23 -10.04 -6.43
C GLY A 5 -27.05 -8.64 -7.00
N TYR A 6 -26.33 -7.79 -6.28
CA TYR A 6 -25.91 -6.47 -6.75
C TYR A 6 -25.16 -6.64 -8.08
N PRO A 7 -25.65 -6.12 -9.22
CA PRO A 7 -25.05 -6.36 -10.54
C PRO A 7 -23.58 -5.92 -10.61
N ILE A 8 -23.20 -4.94 -9.79
CA ILE A 8 -21.83 -4.41 -9.70
C ILE A 8 -20.90 -5.40 -8.99
N LEU A 9 -21.37 -6.15 -7.99
CA LEU A 9 -20.58 -7.23 -7.38
C LEU A 9 -20.32 -8.36 -8.38
N TYR A 10 -21.28 -8.64 -9.28
CA TYR A 10 -21.09 -9.57 -10.38
C TYR A 10 -20.00 -9.12 -11.37
N VAL A 11 -19.83 -7.80 -11.55
CA VAL A 11 -18.72 -7.23 -12.34
C VAL A 11 -17.36 -7.48 -11.67
N PHE A 12 -17.29 -7.51 -10.34
CA PHE A 12 -16.09 -7.87 -9.59
C PHE A 12 -15.81 -9.38 -9.60
N TYR A 13 -16.81 -10.24 -9.42
CA TYR A 13 -16.63 -11.70 -9.43
C TYR A 13 -16.32 -12.28 -10.82
N LYS A 14 -16.73 -11.61 -11.91
CA LYS A 14 -16.31 -11.99 -13.27
C LYS A 14 -14.88 -11.58 -13.61
N MET A 15 -14.14 -10.99 -12.65
CA MET A 15 -12.73 -10.67 -12.82
C MET A 15 -11.79 -11.91 -12.77
N ASP A 16 -12.34 -13.11 -12.58
CA ASP A 16 -11.58 -14.36 -12.51
C ASP A 16 -11.51 -15.13 -13.85
N SER A 17 -12.01 -14.60 -14.97
CA SER A 17 -12.05 -15.36 -16.25
C SER A 17 -11.74 -14.53 -17.52
N ASN A 18 -10.51 -14.65 -18.03
CA ASN A 18 -10.07 -14.67 -19.44
C ASN A 18 -10.76 -13.84 -20.57
N ALA A 19 -11.07 -12.56 -20.38
CA ALA A 19 -11.35 -11.64 -21.51
C ALA A 19 -10.95 -10.16 -21.28
N SER A 20 -9.74 -9.76 -21.71
CA SER A 20 -9.08 -8.45 -21.50
C SER A 20 -9.93 -7.19 -21.78
N CYS A 21 -10.92 -7.25 -22.67
CA CYS A 21 -11.77 -6.11 -23.05
C CYS A 21 -12.86 -5.79 -21.99
N VAL A 22 -13.37 -6.80 -21.28
CA VAL A 22 -14.39 -6.63 -20.23
C VAL A 22 -13.79 -5.99 -18.97
N TYR A 23 -12.50 -6.24 -18.68
CA TYR A 23 -11.76 -5.69 -17.53
C TYR A 23 -11.51 -4.19 -17.62
N PHE A 24 -11.14 -3.70 -18.81
CA PHE A 24 -10.90 -2.27 -19.00
C PHE A 24 -12.20 -1.47 -18.88
N MET A 25 -13.30 -2.05 -19.38
CA MET A 25 -14.64 -1.49 -19.22
C MET A 25 -15.13 -1.55 -17.77
N SER A 26 -14.80 -2.60 -16.99
CA SER A 26 -15.20 -2.68 -15.58
C SER A 26 -14.43 -1.71 -14.68
N LEU A 27 -13.12 -1.50 -14.91
CA LEU A 27 -12.35 -0.48 -14.19
C LEU A 27 -12.85 0.93 -14.54
N PHE A 28 -13.03 1.23 -15.82
CA PHE A 28 -13.55 2.53 -16.26
C PHE A 28 -14.96 2.78 -15.71
N LEU A 29 -15.80 1.75 -15.67
CA LEU A 29 -17.13 1.82 -15.07
C LEU A 29 -17.06 2.08 -13.56
N CYS A 30 -16.21 1.36 -12.82
CA CYS A 30 -16.02 1.59 -11.38
C CYS A 30 -15.53 3.02 -11.12
N PHE A 31 -14.53 3.47 -11.89
CA PHE A 31 -14.02 4.83 -11.82
C PHE A 31 -15.12 5.85 -12.10
N LYS A 32 -15.91 5.64 -13.16
CA LYS A 32 -17.00 6.53 -13.55
C LYS A 32 -18.07 6.56 -12.46
N ILE A 33 -18.45 5.42 -11.90
CA ILE A 33 -19.44 5.34 -10.82
C ILE A 33 -18.93 6.09 -9.59
N MET A 34 -17.71 5.79 -9.12
CA MET A 34 -17.15 6.36 -7.89
C MET A 34 -16.91 7.88 -8.00
N ASN A 35 -16.60 8.38 -9.20
CA ASN A 35 -16.42 9.82 -9.43
C ASN A 35 -17.73 10.57 -9.75
N THR A 36 -18.75 9.88 -10.26
CA THR A 36 -20.01 10.52 -10.68
C THR A 36 -21.07 10.48 -9.58
N PHE A 37 -21.19 9.36 -8.86
CA PHE A 37 -22.22 9.17 -7.84
C PHE A 37 -21.66 9.32 -6.42
N PRO A 38 -22.45 9.88 -5.48
CA PRO A 38 -22.01 10.01 -4.10
C PRO A 38 -21.88 8.62 -3.46
N LEU A 39 -20.97 8.51 -2.47
CA LEU A 39 -20.64 7.26 -1.75
C LEU A 39 -21.86 6.43 -1.34
N SER A 40 -22.98 7.07 -0.98
CA SER A 40 -24.22 6.37 -0.61
C SER A 40 -24.74 5.40 -1.68
N HIS A 41 -24.44 5.62 -2.96
CA HIS A 41 -24.90 4.76 -4.05
C HIS A 41 -24.03 3.51 -4.22
N TRP A 42 -22.80 3.51 -3.72
CA TRP A 42 -21.85 2.41 -3.93
C TRP A 42 -21.15 1.96 -2.64
N GLN A 43 -21.55 2.47 -1.48
CA GLN A 43 -21.02 2.07 -0.17
C GLN A 43 -21.12 0.56 0.08
N PHE A 44 -22.10 -0.11 -0.53
CA PHE A 44 -22.27 -1.56 -0.45
C PHE A 44 -21.04 -2.34 -0.99
N ILE A 45 -20.27 -1.76 -1.91
CA ILE A 45 -19.03 -2.36 -2.44
C ILE A 45 -17.97 -2.41 -1.33
N VAL A 46 -17.80 -1.29 -0.63
CA VAL A 46 -16.85 -1.20 0.47
C VAL A 46 -17.32 -2.08 1.64
N GLU A 47 -18.62 -2.10 1.94
CA GLU A 47 -19.21 -3.01 2.94
C GLU A 47 -18.94 -4.48 2.61
N HIS A 48 -18.98 -4.85 1.34
CA HIS A 48 -18.63 -6.19 0.89
C HIS A 48 -17.16 -6.50 1.18
N PHE A 49 -16.24 -5.61 0.82
CA PHE A 49 -14.81 -5.80 1.11
C PHE A 49 -14.48 -5.81 2.60
N ILE A 50 -15.24 -5.08 3.42
CA ILE A 50 -15.13 -5.14 4.88
C ILE A 50 -15.53 -6.53 5.39
N ARG A 51 -16.64 -7.10 4.89
CA ARG A 51 -17.12 -8.43 5.31
C ARG A 51 -16.30 -9.58 4.72
N ASN A 52 -15.76 -9.40 3.52
CA ASN A 52 -15.08 -10.43 2.74
C ASN A 52 -13.64 -9.99 2.41
N ARG A 53 -12.74 -10.17 3.38
CA ARG A 53 -11.32 -9.79 3.26
C ARG A 53 -10.62 -10.48 2.08
N ALA A 54 -10.99 -11.73 1.80
CA ALA A 54 -10.43 -12.49 0.68
C ALA A 54 -10.66 -11.78 -0.67
N ASP A 55 -11.85 -11.23 -0.87
CA ASP A 55 -12.18 -10.50 -2.10
C ASP A 55 -11.45 -9.15 -2.16
N LEU A 56 -11.31 -8.46 -1.02
CA LEU A 56 -10.50 -7.24 -0.94
C LEU A 56 -9.05 -7.51 -1.40
N PHE A 57 -8.45 -8.60 -0.91
CA PHE A 57 -7.08 -8.95 -1.27
C PHE A 57 -6.97 -9.41 -2.73
N SER A 58 -7.89 -10.24 -3.21
CA SER A 58 -7.94 -10.65 -4.62
C SER A 58 -8.02 -9.44 -5.55
N VAL A 59 -8.86 -8.45 -5.22
CA VAL A 59 -8.97 -7.21 -5.99
C VAL A 59 -7.70 -6.35 -5.85
N ALA A 60 -7.12 -6.22 -4.65
CA ALA A 60 -5.88 -5.46 -4.45
C ALA A 60 -4.68 -6.05 -5.21
N GLU A 61 -4.63 -7.38 -5.35
CA GLU A 61 -3.59 -8.14 -6.06
C GLU A 61 -3.89 -8.34 -7.55
N ASN A 62 -4.88 -7.61 -8.08
CA ASN A 62 -5.22 -7.64 -9.50
C ASN A 62 -4.69 -6.38 -10.22
N LYS A 63 -4.17 -6.56 -11.44
CA LYS A 63 -3.64 -5.49 -12.30
C LYS A 63 -4.53 -4.25 -12.43
N TYR A 64 -5.84 -4.43 -12.48
CA TYR A 64 -6.81 -3.34 -12.58
C TYR A 64 -7.52 -3.08 -11.25
N GLY A 65 -7.74 -4.15 -10.46
CA GLY A 65 -8.40 -4.05 -9.16
C GLY A 65 -7.63 -3.21 -8.13
N CYS A 66 -6.30 -3.22 -8.17
CA CYS A 66 -5.48 -2.42 -7.25
C CYS A 66 -5.80 -0.92 -7.34
N ARG A 67 -6.14 -0.43 -8.55
CA ARG A 67 -6.56 0.96 -8.76
C ARG A 67 -7.94 1.23 -8.16
N VAL A 68 -8.85 0.26 -8.20
CA VAL A 68 -10.16 0.37 -7.52
C VAL A 68 -9.98 0.51 -6.02
N VAL A 69 -9.09 -0.28 -5.41
CA VAL A 69 -8.80 -0.18 -3.96
C VAL A 69 -8.20 1.19 -3.62
N GLN A 70 -7.26 1.70 -4.42
CA GLN A 70 -6.74 3.06 -4.25
C GLN A 70 -7.85 4.11 -4.34
N LEU A 71 -8.75 4.03 -5.32
CA LEU A 71 -9.88 4.96 -5.46
C LEU A 71 -10.83 4.93 -4.26
N ILE A 72 -11.09 3.73 -3.72
CA ILE A 72 -11.89 3.59 -2.50
C ILE A 72 -11.20 4.34 -1.36
N ILE A 73 -9.90 4.12 -1.15
CA ILE A 73 -9.12 4.80 -0.12
C ILE A 73 -9.12 6.33 -0.34
N GLU A 74 -8.88 6.79 -1.57
CA GLU A 74 -8.91 8.21 -1.95
C GLU A 74 -10.26 8.86 -1.58
N VAL A 75 -11.39 8.23 -1.94
CA VAL A 75 -12.72 8.78 -1.64
C VAL A 75 -13.05 8.71 -0.15
N LEU A 76 -12.63 7.64 0.54
CA LEU A 76 -12.92 7.46 1.97
C LEU A 76 -12.08 8.40 2.84
N SER A 77 -10.87 8.79 2.40
CA SER A 77 -9.98 9.70 3.11
C SER A 77 -10.14 11.18 2.73
N ASP A 78 -10.92 11.48 1.68
CA ASP A 78 -11.18 12.85 1.24
C ASP A 78 -12.14 13.60 2.19
N ASN A 79 -11.54 14.44 3.04
CA ASN A 79 -12.22 15.30 3.99
C ASN A 79 -12.95 16.50 3.34
N THR A 80 -12.73 16.78 2.06
CA THR A 80 -13.42 17.87 1.33
C THR A 80 -14.82 17.47 0.87
N LYS A 81 -15.11 16.16 0.81
CA LYS A 81 -16.40 15.63 0.35
C LYS A 81 -17.45 15.78 1.44
N LYS A 82 -18.72 15.95 1.02
CA LYS A 82 -19.89 16.05 1.92
C LYS A 82 -19.81 15.05 3.08
N PRO A 83 -20.05 15.47 4.33
CA PRO A 83 -19.91 14.62 5.49
C PRO A 83 -20.82 13.39 5.39
N ASN A 84 -20.24 12.22 5.60
CA ASN A 84 -20.94 10.94 5.71
C ASN A 84 -20.46 10.27 7.00
N LYS A 85 -21.35 10.05 7.96
CA LYS A 85 -21.02 9.50 9.28
C LYS A 85 -20.36 8.11 9.23
N ARG A 86 -20.64 7.34 8.17
CA ARG A 86 -20.10 5.98 7.99
C ARG A 86 -18.73 5.97 7.32
N ARG A 87 -18.35 7.05 6.61
CA ARG A 87 -17.10 7.11 5.82
C ARG A 87 -15.86 6.87 6.69
N PRO A 88 -15.67 7.53 7.85
CA PRO A 88 -14.49 7.28 8.68
C PRO A 88 -14.42 5.85 9.21
N GLN A 89 -15.56 5.27 9.60
CA GLN A 89 -15.63 3.87 10.07
C GLN A 89 -15.24 2.89 8.95
N MET A 90 -15.75 3.11 7.74
CA MET A 90 -15.41 2.29 6.58
C MET A 90 -13.93 2.41 6.18
N LEU A 91 -13.35 3.60 6.32
CA LEU A 91 -11.93 3.79 6.12
C LEU A 91 -11.13 2.95 7.14
N GLU A 92 -11.41 3.10 8.43
CA GLU A 92 -10.70 2.36 9.48
C GLU A 92 -10.81 0.84 9.28
N GLU A 93 -12.00 0.32 8.95
CA GLU A 93 -12.21 -1.11 8.71
C GLU A 93 -11.44 -1.64 7.48
N ILE A 94 -11.42 -0.89 6.37
CA ILE A 94 -10.63 -1.26 5.18
C ILE A 94 -9.14 -1.19 5.50
N MET A 95 -8.69 -0.11 6.12
CA MET A 95 -7.29 0.11 6.42
C MET A 95 -6.77 -0.93 7.43
N SER A 96 -7.59 -1.33 8.41
CA SER A 96 -7.26 -2.42 9.34
C SER A 96 -6.92 -3.72 8.60
N HIS A 97 -7.71 -4.09 7.58
CA HIS A 97 -7.45 -5.29 6.76
C HIS A 97 -6.16 -5.19 5.95
N LEU A 98 -5.89 -4.01 5.38
CA LEU A 98 -4.71 -3.77 4.54
C LEU A 98 -3.44 -3.72 5.39
N VAL A 99 -3.45 -3.00 6.51
CA VAL A 99 -2.31 -2.89 7.44
C VAL A 99 -1.98 -4.27 8.04
N SER A 100 -2.98 -5.05 8.44
CA SER A 100 -2.73 -6.39 9.02
C SER A 100 -2.18 -7.42 8.03
N ASN A 101 -2.23 -7.16 6.72
CA ASN A 101 -1.69 -8.04 5.67
C ASN A 101 -0.64 -7.32 4.83
N CYS A 102 -0.05 -6.24 5.35
CA CYS A 102 0.78 -5.36 4.56
C CYS A 102 2.01 -6.08 3.97
N GLU A 103 2.61 -7.04 4.66
CA GLU A 103 3.82 -7.74 4.19
C GLU A 103 3.55 -8.44 2.85
N ARG A 104 2.50 -9.27 2.82
CA ARG A 104 2.01 -9.91 1.58
C ARG A 104 1.72 -8.89 0.49
N LEU A 105 1.03 -7.80 0.83
CA LEU A 105 0.59 -6.81 -0.15
C LEU A 105 1.77 -6.00 -0.70
N ALA A 106 2.77 -5.70 0.12
CA ALA A 106 3.99 -4.98 -0.26
C ALA A 106 4.85 -5.81 -1.23
N SER A 107 4.87 -7.14 -1.06
CA SER A 107 5.60 -8.08 -1.92
C SER A 107 4.86 -8.44 -3.22
N ASN A 108 3.57 -8.12 -3.34
CA ASN A 108 2.78 -8.45 -4.53
C ASN A 108 3.01 -7.45 -5.69
N GLU A 109 3.03 -7.95 -6.93
CA GLU A 109 3.32 -7.15 -8.12
C GLU A 109 2.33 -5.99 -8.41
N PHE A 110 1.11 -6.05 -7.89
CA PHE A 110 0.08 -5.03 -8.04
C PHE A 110 -0.33 -4.39 -6.72
N ALA A 111 -0.44 -5.15 -5.63
CA ALA A 111 -0.89 -4.61 -4.35
C ALA A 111 0.17 -3.69 -3.70
N ASN A 112 1.45 -3.79 -4.09
CA ASN A 112 2.48 -2.87 -3.60
C ASN A 112 2.14 -1.40 -3.90
N TYR A 113 1.43 -1.12 -5.00
CA TYR A 113 0.98 0.23 -5.32
C TYR A 113 -0.09 0.75 -4.35
N VAL A 114 -0.91 -0.13 -3.78
CA VAL A 114 -1.88 0.23 -2.73
C VAL A 114 -1.12 0.64 -1.47
N ILE A 115 -0.11 -0.13 -1.08
CA ILE A 115 0.73 0.15 0.10
C ILE A 115 1.50 1.47 -0.07
N GLN A 116 2.14 1.68 -1.21
CA GLN A 116 2.82 2.95 -1.53
C GLN A 116 1.85 4.14 -1.50
N HIS A 117 0.62 3.96 -1.99
CA HIS A 117 -0.41 4.99 -1.95
C HIS A 117 -0.76 5.39 -0.51
N ILE A 118 -0.93 4.41 0.38
CA ILE A 118 -1.19 4.65 1.81
C ILE A 118 -0.04 5.44 2.44
N ILE A 119 1.21 5.03 2.17
CA ILE A 119 2.41 5.68 2.71
C ILE A 119 2.51 7.15 2.27
N LYS A 120 2.19 7.45 1.01
CA LYS A 120 2.32 8.81 0.44
C LYS A 120 1.19 9.76 0.83
N ALA A 121 -0.01 9.25 1.12
CA ALA A 121 -1.19 10.08 1.30
C ALA A 121 -1.17 10.79 2.65
N GLY A 122 -1.09 12.13 2.64
CA GLY A 122 -1.10 12.96 3.85
C GLY A 122 -2.27 12.68 4.81
N PRO A 123 -3.53 12.57 4.34
CA PRO A 123 -4.67 12.22 5.19
C PRO A 123 -4.60 10.83 5.84
N LEU A 124 -3.63 9.99 5.46
CA LEU A 124 -3.44 8.63 5.97
C LEU A 124 -2.19 8.48 6.83
N SER A 125 -1.63 9.58 7.37
CA SER A 125 -0.40 9.56 8.19
C SER A 125 -0.42 8.51 9.29
N ASP A 126 -1.53 8.39 10.02
CA ASP A 126 -1.66 7.44 11.14
C ASP A 126 -1.63 5.99 10.67
N TYR A 127 -2.07 5.72 9.43
CA TYR A 127 -1.98 4.38 8.85
C TYR A 127 -0.61 4.11 8.25
N ARG A 128 0.04 5.12 7.66
CA ARG A 128 1.45 5.03 7.23
C ARG A 128 2.33 4.64 8.41
N ASP A 129 2.18 5.32 9.54
CA ASP A 129 3.03 5.11 10.72
C ASP A 129 2.83 3.68 11.26
N ARG A 130 1.57 3.26 11.43
CA ARG A 130 1.22 1.86 11.78
C ARG A 130 1.80 0.84 10.80
N LEU A 131 1.79 1.14 9.51
CA LEU A 131 2.29 0.25 8.47
C LEU A 131 3.81 0.11 8.55
N ILE A 132 4.54 1.21 8.74
CA ILE A 132 5.99 1.18 8.95
C ILE A 132 6.30 0.37 10.22
N GLU A 133 5.62 0.67 11.33
CA GLU A 133 5.86 0.03 12.62
C GLU A 133 5.55 -1.47 12.65
N MET A 134 4.46 -1.90 12.01
CA MET A 134 3.98 -3.27 12.11
C MET A 134 4.49 -4.18 10.99
N CYS A 135 4.84 -3.62 9.82
CA CYS A 135 5.19 -4.41 8.64
C CYS A 135 6.64 -4.24 8.19
N LEU A 136 7.17 -3.02 8.21
CA LEU A 136 8.44 -2.73 7.56
C LEU A 136 9.61 -2.82 8.52
N LEU A 137 9.49 -2.18 9.69
CA LEU A 137 10.49 -2.30 10.74
C LEU A 137 10.65 -3.76 11.15
N ARG A 138 11.91 -4.14 11.40
CA ARG A 138 12.44 -5.49 11.63
C ARG A 138 12.47 -6.39 10.39
N ASN A 139 12.04 -5.90 9.22
CA ASN A 139 12.03 -6.64 7.96
C ASN A 139 12.72 -5.88 6.81
N LEU A 140 13.33 -4.71 7.06
CA LEU A 140 13.81 -3.82 6.00
C LEU A 140 14.84 -4.47 5.08
N LEU A 141 15.78 -5.25 5.62
CA LEU A 141 16.79 -5.94 4.82
C LEU A 141 16.16 -6.97 3.88
N SER A 142 15.15 -7.71 4.34
CA SER A 142 14.43 -8.69 3.51
C SER A 142 13.65 -7.99 2.41
N LEU A 143 12.81 -7.02 2.78
CA LEU A 143 11.94 -6.30 1.85
C LEU A 143 12.72 -5.48 0.81
N ALA A 144 13.86 -4.89 1.20
CA ALA A 144 14.75 -4.18 0.27
C ALA A 144 15.32 -5.08 -0.83
N GLN A 145 15.37 -6.39 -0.60
CA GLN A 145 15.84 -7.38 -1.58
C GLN A 145 14.72 -7.96 -2.45
N GLU A 146 13.47 -7.54 -2.25
CA GLU A 146 12.35 -7.99 -3.08
C GLU A 146 12.04 -7.00 -4.19
N LYS A 147 11.70 -7.53 -5.37
CA LYS A 147 11.44 -6.72 -6.57
C LYS A 147 10.36 -5.65 -6.38
N TYR A 148 9.33 -5.95 -5.58
CA TYR A 148 8.17 -5.07 -5.41
C TYR A 148 8.20 -4.35 -4.06
N ALA A 149 8.58 -5.06 -2.98
CA ALA A 149 8.63 -4.46 -1.66
C ALA A 149 9.78 -3.45 -1.51
N SER A 150 10.86 -3.53 -2.31
CA SER A 150 11.92 -2.52 -2.29
C SER A 150 11.37 -1.12 -2.57
N HIS A 151 10.40 -0.99 -3.48
CA HIS A 151 9.73 0.28 -3.77
C HIS A 151 8.88 0.78 -2.59
N VAL A 152 8.28 -0.13 -1.83
CA VAL A 152 7.55 0.20 -0.61
C VAL A 152 8.52 0.73 0.44
N VAL A 153 9.69 0.10 0.61
CA VAL A 153 10.74 0.58 1.53
C VAL A 153 11.25 1.96 1.11
N GLU A 154 11.54 2.19 -0.17
CA GLU A 154 11.92 3.52 -0.69
C GLU A 154 10.87 4.58 -0.36
N LYS A 155 9.59 4.27 -0.50
CA LYS A 155 8.50 5.20 -0.16
C LYS A 155 8.38 5.41 1.34
N ALA A 156 8.55 4.37 2.14
CA ALA A 156 8.56 4.52 3.59
C ALA A 156 9.67 5.47 4.04
N LEU A 157 10.90 5.33 3.52
CA LEU A 157 12.01 6.25 3.81
C LEU A 157 11.68 7.71 3.43
N GLU A 158 10.98 7.93 2.32
CA GLU A 158 10.64 9.27 1.82
C GLU A 158 9.54 9.97 2.66
N TYR A 159 8.58 9.22 3.21
CA TYR A 159 7.39 9.79 3.87
C TYR A 159 7.29 9.50 5.37
N ALA A 160 8.20 8.70 5.93
CA ALA A 160 8.22 8.42 7.37
C ALA A 160 8.40 9.72 8.18
N PRO A 161 7.73 9.84 9.34
CA PRO A 161 8.03 10.91 10.29
C PRO A 161 9.48 10.75 10.79
N PRO A 162 10.13 11.83 11.28
CA PRO A 162 11.54 11.80 11.68
C PRO A 162 11.91 10.71 12.69
N SER A 163 11.00 10.34 13.61
CA SER A 163 11.23 9.25 14.56
C SER A 163 11.36 7.90 13.87
N LEU A 164 10.37 7.54 13.04
CA LEU A 164 10.38 6.27 12.31
C LEU A 164 11.47 6.24 11.25
N LEU A 165 11.79 7.37 10.61
CA LEU A 165 12.92 7.46 9.69
C LEU A 165 14.24 7.15 10.39
N ALA A 166 14.45 7.69 11.61
CA ALA A 166 15.63 7.38 12.40
C ALA A 166 15.68 5.89 12.76
N GLU A 167 14.58 5.30 13.23
CA GLU A 167 14.51 3.86 13.53
C GLU A 167 14.80 3.00 12.30
N MET A 168 14.28 3.37 11.13
CA MET A 168 14.55 2.66 9.86
C MET A 168 16.04 2.74 9.46
N MET A 169 16.68 3.90 9.67
CA MET A 169 18.10 4.08 9.40
C MET A 169 18.94 3.26 10.38
N ASP A 170 18.64 3.34 11.67
CA ASP A 170 19.33 2.59 12.73
C ASP A 170 19.22 1.08 12.51
N GLU A 171 18.06 0.59 12.06
CA GLU A 171 17.88 -0.82 11.71
C GLU A 171 18.82 -1.24 10.56
N ILE A 172 18.97 -0.42 9.51
CA ILE A 172 19.83 -0.76 8.37
C ILE A 172 21.31 -0.70 8.75
N PHE A 173 21.73 0.26 9.57
CA PHE A 173 23.13 0.41 9.97
C PHE A 173 23.56 -0.61 11.05
N ASP A 174 22.72 -0.83 12.06
CA ASP A 174 23.11 -1.55 13.28
C ASP A 174 22.11 -2.66 13.69
N GLY A 175 20.98 -2.80 13.00
CA GLY A 175 19.92 -3.75 13.37
C GLY A 175 20.17 -5.21 12.96
N TYR A 176 21.18 -5.47 12.13
CA TYR A 176 21.47 -6.81 11.60
C TYR A 176 22.87 -7.29 11.98
N VAL A 177 22.96 -8.55 12.41
CA VAL A 177 24.23 -9.18 12.73
C VAL A 177 25.01 -9.44 11.43
N PRO A 178 26.24 -8.93 11.27
CA PRO A 178 27.05 -9.19 10.09
C PRO A 178 27.33 -10.68 9.91
N HIS A 179 27.47 -11.11 8.65
CA HIS A 179 27.73 -12.50 8.33
C HIS A 179 29.02 -13.00 9.03
N PRO A 180 28.99 -14.16 9.73
CA PRO A 180 30.07 -14.57 10.63
C PRO A 180 31.43 -14.72 9.96
N GLU A 181 31.44 -15.21 8.72
CA GLU A 181 32.67 -15.44 7.93
C GLU A 181 33.08 -14.22 7.10
N THR A 182 32.21 -13.75 6.20
CA THR A 182 32.50 -12.67 5.26
C THR A 182 32.51 -11.28 5.90
N LYS A 183 31.99 -11.14 7.12
CA LYS A 183 31.80 -9.87 7.85
C LYS A 183 30.90 -8.85 7.16
N LYS A 184 30.20 -9.25 6.09
CA LYS A 184 29.27 -8.37 5.38
C LYS A 184 28.07 -8.03 6.26
N ASP A 185 27.78 -6.74 6.38
CA ASP A 185 26.60 -6.24 7.07
C ASP A 185 25.39 -6.06 6.12
N ALA A 186 24.29 -5.51 6.63
CA ALA A 186 23.09 -5.24 5.84
C ALA A 186 23.36 -4.23 4.70
N LEU A 187 24.20 -3.23 4.94
CA LEU A 187 24.53 -2.21 3.96
C LEU A 187 25.35 -2.81 2.80
N ASP A 188 26.34 -3.66 3.11
CA ASP A 188 27.10 -4.44 2.12
C ASP A 188 26.17 -5.30 1.25
N ILE A 189 25.21 -5.98 1.87
CA ILE A 189 24.24 -6.81 1.14
C ILE A 189 23.41 -5.94 0.20
N MET A 190 22.84 -4.85 0.71
CA MET A 190 21.94 -3.99 -0.07
C MET A 190 22.66 -3.26 -1.20
N LEU A 191 23.87 -2.72 -0.95
CA LEU A 191 24.66 -1.98 -1.93
C LEU A 191 24.90 -2.76 -3.23
N PHE A 192 25.12 -4.08 -3.13
CA PHE A 192 25.39 -4.94 -4.28
C PHE A 192 24.18 -5.78 -4.73
N HIS A 193 23.02 -5.64 -4.06
CA HIS A 193 21.80 -6.35 -4.44
C HIS A 193 21.08 -5.68 -5.62
N GLN A 194 20.50 -6.46 -6.55
CA GLN A 194 19.82 -5.95 -7.76
C GLN A 194 18.65 -4.97 -7.49
N TYR A 195 18.01 -5.06 -6.32
CA TYR A 195 16.95 -4.14 -5.87
C TYR A 195 17.38 -3.28 -4.67
N GLY A 196 18.19 -3.83 -3.76
CA GLY A 196 18.57 -3.16 -2.51
C GLY A 196 19.40 -1.90 -2.73
N ASN A 197 20.14 -1.85 -3.85
CA ASN A 197 20.97 -0.70 -4.20
C ASN A 197 20.13 0.58 -4.39
N TYR A 198 18.86 0.47 -4.82
CA TYR A 198 17.97 1.63 -4.96
C TYR A 198 17.51 2.16 -3.60
N VAL A 199 17.31 1.27 -2.62
CA VAL A 199 16.99 1.67 -1.25
C VAL A 199 18.17 2.43 -0.63
N VAL A 200 19.40 1.96 -0.81
CA VAL A 200 20.59 2.67 -0.31
C VAL A 200 20.78 4.02 -1.00
N GLN A 201 20.59 4.09 -2.32
CA GLN A 201 20.59 5.36 -3.05
C GLN A 201 19.55 6.33 -2.47
N ARG A 202 18.34 5.84 -2.17
CA ARG A 202 17.30 6.67 -1.55
C ARG A 202 17.71 7.20 -0.18
N MET A 203 18.33 6.38 0.67
CA MET A 203 18.83 6.82 1.97
C MET A 203 19.85 7.97 1.80
N LEU A 204 20.76 7.84 0.83
CA LEU A 204 21.77 8.86 0.53
C LEU A 204 21.15 10.16 0.02
N ASP A 205 20.15 10.07 -0.87
CA ASP A 205 19.44 11.23 -1.41
C ASP A 205 18.77 12.03 -0.28
N ILE A 206 18.04 11.35 0.61
CA ILE A 206 17.37 11.97 1.77
C ILE A 206 18.39 12.69 2.66
N CYS A 207 19.52 12.04 2.98
CA CYS A 207 20.59 12.64 3.78
C CYS A 207 21.20 13.87 3.10
N CYS A 208 21.43 13.80 1.78
CA CYS A 208 21.99 14.91 1.00
C CYS A 208 21.04 16.10 0.93
N GLU A 209 19.74 15.86 0.72
CA GLU A 209 18.70 16.89 0.70
C GLU A 209 18.57 17.56 2.08
N ALA A 210 18.54 16.79 3.16
CA ALA A 210 18.50 17.31 4.53
C ALA A 210 19.74 18.14 4.88
N ALA A 211 20.93 17.72 4.45
CA ALA A 211 22.18 18.46 4.68
C ALA A 211 22.23 19.78 3.89
N ARG A 212 21.65 19.82 2.67
CA ARG A 212 21.55 21.04 1.86
C ARG A 212 20.53 22.03 2.44
N ALA A 213 19.41 21.55 2.96
CA ALA A 213 18.38 22.40 3.57
C ALA A 213 18.84 23.10 4.88
N LYS A 214 19.92 22.63 5.50
CA LYS A 214 20.53 23.24 6.69
C LYS A 214 21.57 24.32 6.38
N ARG A 215 21.94 24.52 5.11
CA ARG A 215 22.86 25.57 4.65
C ARG A 215 22.09 26.80 4.22
#